data_AF-A0A4V3IN57-F1
#
_entry.id   AF-A0A4V3IN57-F1
#
_cell.length_a   1.000
_cell.length_b   1.000
_cell.length_c   1.000
_cell.angle_alpha   90.00
_cell.angle_beta   90.00
_cell.angle_gamma   90.00
#
_symmetry.space_group_name_H-M   'P 1'
#
loop_
_entity.id
_entity.type
_entity.pdbx_description
1 polymer ?
#
loop_
_entity_poly.entity_id
_entity_poly.type
_entity_poly.pdbx_seq_one_letter_code
_entity_poly.pdbx_strand_id
1 'polypeptide(L)'
;MFLNLFLQYKRPTHFRVGHRSPLWPKGEEFLRFDAMQRKRIAGAATVNFDQVEAMADLESQFGVQAQVRYVCAGFATRDALYSHFAASALVAHSTFVEPRRLRLGSGFHSYWTYQSMNLSSGQPNPGGPRDEAKNGLDFFTDMRAANFSASSLDEFVYNSSLAAARAKEGDSWKRRRGREGSFAELEEERRTEVVDEVRRVFSTSHADQIVQTIETAAVARTLDLEWMIVEA
;
A
#
# COMPACT_ATOMS: atom_id res chain seq x y z
N MET A 1 -3.77 18.46 12.06
CA MET A 1 -4.49 18.27 10.77
C MET A 1 -4.46 16.79 10.42
N PHE A 2 -5.37 16.21 9.62
CA PHE A 2 -5.39 14.75 9.42
C PHE A 2 -4.87 14.34 8.04
N LEU A 3 -3.95 13.37 8.01
CA LEU A 3 -3.43 12.73 6.81
C LEU A 3 -3.79 11.24 6.85
N ASN A 4 -4.26 10.71 5.72
CA ASN A 4 -4.54 9.28 5.60
C ASN A 4 -3.28 8.53 5.17
N LEU A 5 -2.86 7.57 5.98
CA LEU A 5 -1.69 6.77 5.70
C LEU A 5 -2.12 5.34 5.37
N PHE A 6 -1.76 4.90 4.16
CA PHE A 6 -1.97 3.53 3.69
C PHE A 6 -0.62 2.85 3.50
N LEU A 7 -0.37 1.79 4.26
CA LEU A 7 0.88 1.05 4.24
C LEU A 7 0.62 -0.38 3.80
N GLN A 8 1.28 -0.82 2.73
CA GLN A 8 1.38 -2.25 2.45
C GLN A 8 2.73 -2.79 2.90
N TYR A 9 2.72 -3.61 3.94
CA TYR A 9 3.94 -4.30 4.34
C TYR A 9 4.32 -5.37 3.32
N LYS A 10 5.58 -5.38 2.88
CA LYS A 10 6.17 -6.49 2.13
C LYS A 10 7.39 -7.03 2.87
N ARG A 11 7.40 -8.35 3.04
CA ARG A 11 8.56 -9.04 3.59
C ARG A 11 9.68 -9.09 2.54
N PRO A 12 10.91 -8.64 2.86
CA PRO A 12 12.01 -8.75 1.93
C PRO A 12 12.50 -10.19 1.78
N THR A 13 12.95 -10.51 0.57
CA THR A 13 13.78 -11.67 0.26
C THR A 13 15.25 -11.24 0.26
N HIS A 14 16.09 -12.01 0.94
CA HIS A 14 17.52 -11.74 1.07
C HIS A 14 18.34 -12.53 0.05
N PHE A 15 19.23 -11.82 -0.63
CA PHE A 15 20.17 -12.38 -1.58
C PHE A 15 21.58 -12.09 -1.08
N ARG A 16 22.27 -13.15 -0.64
CA ARG A 16 23.68 -13.07 -0.23
C ARG A 16 24.60 -13.04 -1.44
N VAL A 17 25.83 -12.58 -1.24
CA VAL A 17 26.91 -12.74 -2.22
C VAL A 17 27.00 -14.20 -2.66
N GLY A 18 27.10 -14.43 -3.98
CA GLY A 18 27.14 -15.75 -4.58
C GLY A 18 25.78 -16.44 -4.77
N HIS A 19 24.66 -15.72 -4.65
CA HIS A 19 23.32 -16.27 -4.87
C HIS A 19 23.14 -16.91 -6.27
N ARG A 20 22.13 -17.78 -6.40
CA ARG A 20 21.83 -18.50 -7.65
C ARG A 20 20.92 -17.77 -8.64
N SER A 21 20.42 -16.57 -8.32
CA SER A 21 19.57 -15.81 -9.26
C SER A 21 20.32 -15.58 -10.59
N PRO A 22 19.71 -15.91 -11.74
CA PRO A 22 20.29 -15.64 -13.05
C PRO A 22 20.11 -14.18 -13.48
N LEU A 23 19.22 -13.44 -12.83
CA LEU A 23 18.84 -12.09 -13.23
C LEU A 23 19.65 -10.99 -12.52
N TRP A 24 20.18 -11.27 -11.34
CA TRP A 24 20.79 -10.26 -10.47
C TRP A 24 22.32 -10.45 -10.37
N PRO A 25 23.10 -9.36 -10.16
CA PRO A 25 24.54 -9.46 -9.97
C PRO A 25 24.90 -10.30 -8.73
N LYS A 26 25.79 -11.27 -8.88
CA LYS A 26 26.19 -12.20 -7.80
C LYS A 26 27.23 -11.64 -6.83
N GLY A 27 27.82 -10.50 -7.16
CA GLY A 27 28.91 -9.88 -6.39
C GLY A 27 28.44 -9.08 -5.18
N GLU A 28 27.13 -8.92 -4.99
CA GLU A 28 26.56 -8.03 -3.98
C GLU A 28 25.53 -8.73 -3.10
N GLU A 29 25.35 -8.21 -1.90
CA GLU A 29 24.25 -8.56 -1.01
C GLU A 29 23.13 -7.53 -1.13
N PHE A 30 21.88 -7.99 -1.24
CA PHE A 30 20.72 -7.11 -1.33
C PHE A 30 19.44 -7.73 -0.78
N LEU A 31 18.46 -6.87 -0.55
CA LEU A 31 17.09 -7.21 -0.21
C LEU A 31 16.18 -6.89 -1.39
N ARG A 32 15.09 -7.64 -1.54
CA ARG A 32 14.11 -7.43 -2.60
C ARG A 32 12.70 -7.68 -2.10
N PHE A 33 11.74 -6.87 -2.50
CA PHE A 33 10.34 -7.26 -2.43
C PHE A 33 9.74 -7.45 -3.83
N ASP A 34 8.75 -8.33 -3.90
CA ASP A 34 8.02 -8.62 -5.14
C ASP A 34 6.76 -7.74 -5.16
N ALA A 35 6.65 -6.89 -6.18
CA ALA A 35 5.45 -6.11 -6.46
C ALA A 35 4.42 -6.93 -7.25
N MET A 36 4.91 -7.88 -8.06
CA MET A 36 4.06 -8.79 -8.80
C MET A 36 3.29 -9.73 -7.88
N GLN A 37 2.03 -9.98 -8.22
CA GLN A 37 1.23 -11.01 -7.60
C GLN A 37 1.20 -12.24 -8.50
N ARG A 38 1.31 -13.43 -7.90
CA ARG A 38 1.19 -14.71 -8.61
C ARG A 38 -0.16 -15.32 -8.29
N LYS A 39 -1.04 -15.40 -9.28
CA LYS A 39 -2.34 -16.06 -9.16
C LYS A 39 -2.30 -17.39 -9.92
N ARG A 40 -2.84 -18.46 -9.35
CA ARG A 40 -3.09 -19.69 -10.10
C ARG A 40 -4.48 -19.63 -10.70
N ILE A 41 -4.59 -19.52 -12.01
CA ILE A 41 -5.85 -19.56 -12.75
C ILE A 41 -5.82 -20.81 -13.63
N ALA A 42 -6.75 -21.74 -13.42
CA ALA A 42 -6.92 -22.95 -14.23
C ALA A 42 -5.62 -23.78 -14.40
N GLY A 43 -4.80 -23.88 -13.36
CA GLY A 43 -3.53 -24.64 -13.38
C GLY A 43 -2.31 -23.88 -13.90
N ALA A 44 -2.49 -22.71 -14.52
CA ALA A 44 -1.40 -21.83 -14.93
C ALA A 44 -1.13 -20.76 -13.87
N ALA A 45 0.14 -20.49 -13.57
CA ALA A 45 0.53 -19.33 -12.76
C ALA A 45 0.54 -18.09 -13.66
N THR A 46 -0.44 -17.20 -13.47
CA THR A 46 -0.47 -15.88 -14.12
C THR A 46 0.13 -14.84 -13.19
N VAL A 47 0.80 -13.86 -13.79
CA VAL A 47 1.35 -12.69 -13.10
C VAL A 47 0.39 -11.53 -13.31
N ASN A 48 -0.01 -10.85 -12.24
CA ASN A 48 -0.85 -9.65 -12.28
C ASN A 48 -0.29 -8.55 -11.37
N PHE A 49 -0.79 -7.33 -11.59
CA PHE A 49 -0.30 -6.10 -10.95
C PHE A 49 -1.44 -5.27 -10.34
N ASP A 50 -2.63 -5.85 -10.20
CA ASP A 50 -3.86 -5.17 -9.80
C ASP A 50 -3.69 -4.39 -8.50
N GLN A 51 -2.88 -4.90 -7.56
CA GLN A 51 -2.58 -4.20 -6.31
C GLN A 51 -1.69 -2.97 -6.51
N VAL A 52 -0.71 -3.03 -7.41
CA VAL A 52 0.12 -1.86 -7.76
C VAL A 52 -0.75 -0.80 -8.44
N GLU A 53 -1.62 -1.23 -9.35
CA GLU A 53 -2.57 -0.36 -10.04
C GLU A 53 -3.52 0.31 -9.04
N ALA A 54 -4.20 -0.47 -8.20
CA ALA A 54 -5.13 0.02 -7.20
C ALA A 54 -4.48 0.95 -6.18
N MET A 55 -3.27 0.65 -5.70
CA MET A 55 -2.56 1.54 -4.77
C MET A 55 -2.12 2.85 -5.44
N ALA A 56 -1.71 2.80 -6.71
CA ALA A 56 -1.35 4.01 -7.45
C ALA A 56 -2.58 4.85 -7.81
N ASP A 57 -3.73 4.22 -8.06
CA ASP A 57 -5.00 4.90 -8.24
C ASP A 57 -5.50 5.51 -6.93
N LEU A 58 -5.31 4.82 -5.81
CA LEU A 58 -5.55 5.36 -4.46
C LEU A 58 -4.67 6.61 -4.23
N GLU A 59 -3.38 6.52 -4.53
CA GLU A 59 -2.46 7.66 -4.40
C GLU A 59 -2.89 8.83 -5.30
N SER A 60 -3.27 8.56 -6.56
CA SER A 60 -3.69 9.60 -7.50
C SER A 60 -5.00 10.28 -7.09
N GLN A 61 -5.91 9.58 -6.44
CA GLN A 61 -7.26 10.08 -6.15
C GLN A 61 -7.31 10.88 -4.86
N PHE A 62 -6.57 10.44 -3.85
CA PHE A 62 -6.42 11.17 -2.60
C PHE A 62 -5.38 12.29 -2.72
N GLY A 63 -4.49 12.19 -3.72
CA GLY A 63 -3.52 13.21 -4.07
C GLY A 63 -2.66 13.57 -2.86
N VAL A 64 -2.74 14.83 -2.46
CA VAL A 64 -1.97 15.33 -1.33
C VAL A 64 -2.53 14.80 0.01
N GLN A 65 -3.82 14.48 0.09
CA GLN A 65 -4.46 14.16 1.37
C GLN A 65 -4.24 12.73 1.87
N ALA A 66 -3.48 11.91 1.13
CA ALA A 66 -3.02 10.62 1.59
C ALA A 66 -1.58 10.32 1.18
N GLN A 67 -0.92 9.45 1.95
CA GLN A 67 0.29 8.79 1.51
C GLN A 67 0.05 7.29 1.38
N VAL A 68 0.35 6.75 0.21
CA VAL A 68 0.24 5.31 -0.07
C VAL A 68 1.64 4.76 -0.28
N ARG A 69 2.08 3.81 0.56
CA ARG A 69 3.45 3.30 0.52
C ARG A 69 3.48 1.78 0.62
N TYR A 70 4.39 1.18 -0.15
CA TYR A 70 4.96 -0.11 0.21
C TYR A 70 5.99 0.10 1.32
N VAL A 71 5.93 -0.72 2.37
CA VAL A 71 6.85 -0.67 3.51
C VAL A 71 7.60 -1.97 3.61
N CYS A 72 8.93 -1.89 3.58
CA CYS A 72 9.77 -3.08 3.67
C CYS A 72 10.88 -2.86 4.68
N ALA A 73 11.07 -3.82 5.58
CA ALA A 73 12.14 -3.75 6.56
C ALA A 73 13.51 -3.90 5.88
N GLY A 74 14.52 -3.15 6.35
CA GLY A 74 15.93 -3.30 5.95
C GLY A 74 16.61 -4.56 6.47
N PHE A 75 15.84 -5.56 6.90
CA PHE A 75 16.31 -6.76 7.58
C PHE A 75 15.75 -8.03 6.95
N ALA A 76 16.62 -9.02 6.78
CA ALA A 76 16.28 -10.33 6.22
C ALA A 76 15.69 -11.30 7.26
N THR A 77 16.19 -11.22 8.50
CA THR A 77 15.93 -12.23 9.52
C THR A 77 14.83 -11.77 10.48
N ARG A 78 14.06 -12.74 10.96
CA ARG A 78 13.01 -12.51 11.95
C ARG A 78 13.58 -11.93 13.25
N ASP A 79 14.73 -12.44 13.68
CA ASP A 79 15.35 -12.02 14.94
C ASP A 79 15.82 -10.57 14.90
N ALA A 80 16.37 -10.12 13.76
CA ALA A 80 16.70 -8.70 13.56
C ALA A 80 15.43 -7.85 13.57
N LEU A 81 14.37 -8.28 12.88
CA LEU A 81 13.09 -7.57 12.86
C LEU A 81 12.52 -7.39 14.28
N TYR A 82 12.50 -8.44 15.09
CA TYR A 82 12.02 -8.36 16.48
C TYR A 82 12.93 -7.53 17.38
N SER A 83 14.24 -7.60 17.19
CA SER A 83 15.19 -6.77 17.96
C SER A 83 14.97 -5.28 17.69
N HIS A 84 14.82 -4.89 16.41
CA HIS A 84 14.55 -3.50 16.04
C HIS A 84 13.14 -3.05 16.39
N PHE A 85 12.16 -3.95 16.38
CA PHE A 85 10.82 -3.67 16.88
C PHE A 85 10.84 -3.38 18.39
N ALA A 86 11.51 -4.22 19.18
CA ALA A 86 11.66 -4.02 20.63
C ALA A 86 12.41 -2.73 20.98
N ALA A 87 13.34 -2.31 20.12
CA ALA A 87 14.07 -1.04 20.24
C ALA A 87 13.34 0.18 19.64
N SER A 88 12.08 0.03 19.19
CA SER A 88 11.30 1.11 18.54
C SER A 88 11.99 1.74 17.32
N ALA A 89 12.87 0.99 16.64
CA ALA A 89 13.69 1.45 15.53
C ALA A 89 13.20 0.94 14.16
N LEU A 90 12.16 0.11 14.12
CA LEU A 90 11.72 -0.58 12.91
C LEU A 90 11.40 0.37 11.75
N VAL A 91 10.75 1.50 12.02
CA VAL A 91 10.38 2.48 11.00
C VAL A 91 11.61 3.15 10.40
N ALA A 92 12.55 3.60 11.24
CA ALA A 92 13.79 4.25 10.78
C ALA A 92 14.63 3.34 9.87
N HIS A 93 14.52 2.02 10.07
CA HIS A 93 15.20 1.01 9.27
C HIS A 93 14.29 0.31 8.25
N SER A 94 13.24 0.99 7.80
CA SER A 94 12.40 0.52 6.70
C SER A 94 12.55 1.42 5.48
N THR A 95 12.41 0.82 4.30
CA THR A 95 12.28 1.54 3.04
C THR A 95 10.80 1.69 2.69
N PHE A 96 10.45 2.88 2.20
CA PHE A 96 9.12 3.29 1.81
C PHE A 96 9.13 3.62 0.32
N VAL A 97 8.33 2.89 -0.45
CA VAL A 97 8.28 3.01 -1.91
C VAL A 97 6.88 3.42 -2.35
N GLU A 98 6.82 4.44 -3.18
CA GLU A 98 5.56 4.94 -3.75
C GLU A 98 5.09 4.03 -4.89
N PRO A 99 3.80 3.68 -4.99
CA PRO A 99 3.27 2.83 -6.05
C PRO A 99 3.64 3.32 -7.46
N ARG A 100 3.64 4.64 -7.68
CA ARG A 100 4.03 5.24 -8.98
C ARG A 100 5.45 4.90 -9.44
N ARG A 101 6.38 4.61 -8.52
CA ARG A 101 7.76 4.20 -8.85
C ARG A 101 7.84 2.78 -9.43
N LEU A 102 6.76 2.02 -9.31
CA LEU A 102 6.61 0.69 -9.90
C LEU A 102 5.90 0.73 -11.26
N ARG A 103 5.42 1.90 -11.73
CA ARG A 103 4.80 2.03 -13.05
C ARG A 103 5.85 2.22 -14.14
N LEU A 104 5.66 1.53 -15.26
CA LEU A 104 6.38 1.75 -16.52
C LEU A 104 5.51 2.58 -17.47
N GLY A 105 6.11 3.16 -18.52
CA GLY A 105 5.35 3.80 -19.60
C GLY A 105 4.32 2.87 -20.25
N SER A 106 4.58 1.55 -20.22
CA SER A 106 3.57 0.51 -20.41
C SER A 106 3.85 -0.66 -19.44
N GLY A 107 2.90 -0.97 -18.56
CA GLY A 107 3.01 -2.04 -17.57
C GLY A 107 3.67 -1.63 -16.24
N PHE A 108 4.26 -2.61 -15.55
CA PHE A 108 4.77 -2.43 -14.19
C PHE A 108 6.09 -3.16 -13.94
N HIS A 109 6.88 -2.62 -13.02
CA HIS A 109 8.01 -3.31 -12.44
C HIS A 109 7.53 -4.46 -11.53
N SER A 110 8.19 -5.61 -11.64
CA SER A 110 7.88 -6.82 -10.87
C SER A 110 8.53 -6.84 -9.49
N TYR A 111 9.64 -6.12 -9.33
CA TYR A 111 10.49 -6.18 -8.15
C TYR A 111 10.99 -4.80 -7.78
N TRP A 112 11.32 -4.64 -6.50
CA TRP A 112 12.14 -3.54 -6.01
C TRP A 112 13.27 -4.09 -5.16
N THR A 113 14.51 -3.77 -5.52
CA THR A 113 15.73 -4.22 -4.87
C THR A 113 16.44 -3.07 -4.18
N TYR A 114 17.00 -3.29 -2.99
CA TYR A 114 17.69 -2.26 -2.20
C TYR A 114 18.74 -2.90 -1.29
N GLN A 115 19.67 -2.09 -0.79
CA GLN A 115 20.71 -2.54 0.13
C GLN A 115 20.28 -2.20 1.57
N SER A 116 20.59 -3.07 2.54
CA SER A 116 20.25 -2.83 3.96
C SER A 116 20.84 -1.52 4.51
N MET A 117 22.02 -1.14 4.01
CA MET A 117 22.73 0.09 4.41
C MET A 117 22.30 1.33 3.61
N ASN A 118 21.51 1.17 2.55
CA ASN A 118 21.06 2.26 1.68
C ASN A 118 19.58 2.05 1.34
N LEU A 119 18.71 2.47 2.28
CA LEU A 119 17.26 2.32 2.21
C LEU A 119 16.55 3.45 1.45
N SER A 120 17.26 4.55 1.16
CA SER A 120 16.74 5.70 0.40
C SER A 120 16.92 5.56 -1.11
N SER A 121 17.40 4.42 -1.59
CA SER A 121 17.45 4.13 -3.03
C SER A 121 17.21 2.65 -3.29
N GLY A 122 16.77 2.35 -4.51
CA GLY A 122 16.58 1.00 -4.96
C GLY A 122 16.68 0.87 -6.48
N GLN A 123 16.52 -0.35 -6.96
CA GLN A 123 16.50 -0.68 -8.37
C GLN A 123 15.21 -1.46 -8.67
N PRO A 124 14.27 -0.89 -9.44
CA PRO A 124 13.08 -1.57 -9.89
C PRO A 124 13.43 -2.53 -11.05
N ASN A 125 13.13 -3.82 -10.88
CA ASN A 125 13.55 -4.92 -11.77
C ASN A 125 15.09 -5.08 -11.96
N PRO A 126 15.56 -6.28 -12.36
CA PRO A 126 16.95 -6.46 -12.74
C PRO A 126 17.29 -5.61 -13.97
N GLY A 127 18.33 -4.79 -13.88
CA GLY A 127 18.80 -3.92 -14.97
C GLY A 127 18.06 -2.58 -15.11
N GLY A 128 17.06 -2.29 -14.28
CA GLY A 128 16.44 -0.97 -14.23
C GLY A 128 17.40 0.12 -13.72
N PRO A 129 17.13 1.41 -13.95
CA PRO A 129 17.92 2.49 -13.35
C PRO A 129 17.77 2.46 -11.82
N ARG A 130 18.77 2.95 -11.09
CA ARG A 130 18.56 3.25 -9.67
C ARG A 130 17.55 4.39 -9.56
N ASP A 131 16.62 4.25 -8.63
CA ASP A 131 15.60 5.23 -8.34
C ASP A 131 15.51 5.46 -6.83
N GLU A 132 14.98 6.62 -6.45
CA GLU A 132 14.88 7.04 -5.07
C GLU A 132 13.79 6.26 -4.32
N ALA A 133 14.05 5.98 -3.05
CA ALA A 133 13.07 5.53 -2.08
C ALA A 133 13.17 6.43 -0.85
N LYS A 134 12.24 6.28 0.10
CA LYS A 134 12.30 7.03 1.36
C LYS A 134 12.72 6.08 2.47
N ASN A 135 13.66 6.49 3.31
CA ASN A 135 13.84 5.81 4.59
C ASN A 135 12.78 6.33 5.60
N GLY A 136 12.73 5.77 6.81
CA GLY A 136 11.75 6.19 7.81
C GLY A 136 11.84 7.65 8.22
N LEU A 137 13.05 8.24 8.24
CA LEU A 137 13.23 9.65 8.59
C LEU A 137 12.70 10.56 7.47
N ASP A 138 13.03 10.26 6.21
CA ASP A 138 12.54 11.00 5.05
C ASP A 138 11.02 10.91 4.97
N PHE A 139 10.47 9.71 5.17
CA PHE A 139 9.04 9.46 5.17
C PHE A 139 8.30 10.30 6.22
N PHE A 140 8.80 10.36 7.46
CA PHE A 140 8.20 11.22 8.50
C PHE A 140 8.43 12.71 8.25
N THR A 141 9.56 13.08 7.66
CA THR A 141 9.85 14.47 7.30
C THR A 141 8.86 14.95 6.26
N ASP A 142 8.60 14.15 5.21
CA ASP A 142 7.58 14.44 4.21
C ASP A 142 6.18 14.50 4.81
N MET A 143 5.86 13.58 5.72
CA MET A 143 4.58 13.57 6.43
C MET A 143 4.34 14.89 7.19
N ARG A 144 5.38 15.46 7.79
CA ARG A 144 5.33 16.75 8.51
C ARG A 144 5.41 17.97 7.60
N ALA A 145 6.20 17.87 6.52
CA ALA A 145 6.48 18.97 5.61
C ALA A 145 5.39 19.15 4.55
N ALA A 146 4.55 18.14 4.36
CA ALA A 146 3.49 18.22 3.39
C ALA A 146 2.43 19.24 3.85
N ASN A 147 2.57 20.44 3.29
CA ASN A 147 1.60 21.53 3.38
C ASN A 147 0.36 21.12 2.59
N PHE A 148 -0.55 20.44 3.26
CA PHE A 148 -1.84 20.14 2.69
C PHE A 148 -2.75 21.36 2.88
N SER A 149 -3.02 22.08 1.79
CA SER A 149 -4.32 22.74 1.68
C SER A 149 -5.34 21.60 1.53
N ALA A 150 -5.69 20.97 2.64
CA ALA A 150 -6.95 20.29 2.69
C ALA A 150 -7.99 21.38 2.42
N SER A 151 -8.49 21.45 1.19
CA SER A 151 -9.89 21.80 1.02
C SER A 151 -10.67 21.00 2.06
N SER A 152 -11.69 21.62 2.67
CA SER A 152 -12.28 21.21 3.96
C SER A 152 -12.38 19.69 4.11
N LEU A 153 -12.42 19.17 5.34
CA LEU A 153 -12.58 17.73 5.58
C LEU A 153 -13.58 17.05 4.61
N ASP A 154 -14.62 17.77 4.22
CA ASP A 154 -15.64 17.41 3.21
C ASP A 154 -15.13 17.18 1.77
N GLU A 155 -14.12 17.89 1.27
CA GLU A 155 -13.54 17.68 -0.07
C GLU A 155 -12.58 16.48 -0.08
N PHE A 156 -11.85 16.28 1.02
CA PHE A 156 -11.11 15.04 1.29
C PHE A 156 -12.04 13.83 1.23
N VAL A 157 -13.22 13.97 1.85
CA VAL A 157 -14.29 12.98 1.89
C VAL A 157 -14.78 12.59 0.50
N TYR A 158 -15.15 13.58 -0.29
CA TYR A 158 -15.77 13.37 -1.60
C TYR A 158 -14.86 12.60 -2.59
N ASN A 159 -13.56 12.93 -2.64
CA ASN A 159 -12.62 12.30 -3.57
C ASN A 159 -12.28 10.85 -3.18
N SER A 160 -12.29 10.55 -1.87
CA SER A 160 -12.04 9.21 -1.32
C SER A 160 -13.13 8.19 -1.69
N SER A 161 -14.40 8.60 -1.57
CA SER A 161 -15.58 7.77 -1.87
C SER A 161 -15.73 7.49 -3.37
N LEU A 162 -15.43 8.48 -4.22
CA LEU A 162 -15.45 8.32 -5.68
C LEU A 162 -14.39 7.29 -6.15
N ALA A 163 -13.26 7.22 -5.45
CA ALA A 163 -12.19 6.28 -5.72
C ALA A 163 -12.49 4.84 -5.32
N ALA A 164 -13.09 4.68 -4.14
CA ALA A 164 -13.61 3.39 -3.68
C ALA A 164 -14.66 2.84 -4.65
N ALA A 165 -15.56 3.70 -5.15
CA ALA A 165 -16.59 3.32 -6.12
C ALA A 165 -16.00 2.88 -7.47
N ARG A 166 -14.97 3.56 -7.96
CA ARG A 166 -14.26 3.19 -9.21
C ARG A 166 -13.44 1.91 -9.07
N ALA A 167 -12.80 1.69 -7.91
CA ALA A 167 -12.11 0.43 -7.60
C ALA A 167 -13.11 -0.75 -7.53
N LYS A 168 -14.35 -0.51 -7.04
CA LYS A 168 -15.45 -1.46 -7.06
C LYS A 168 -15.97 -1.79 -8.47
N GLU A 169 -15.96 -0.84 -9.41
CA GLU A 169 -16.30 -1.12 -10.82
C GLU A 169 -15.22 -1.98 -11.52
N GLY A 170 -13.97 -1.95 -11.05
CA GLY A 170 -12.91 -2.89 -11.44
C GLY A 170 -13.03 -4.29 -10.81
N ASP A 171 -13.92 -4.47 -9.83
CA ASP A 171 -13.97 -5.62 -8.89
C ASP A 171 -14.68 -6.86 -9.46
N SER A 172 -14.58 -7.07 -10.78
CA SER A 172 -14.77 -8.39 -11.38
C SER A 172 -13.72 -9.43 -10.91
N TRP A 173 -12.73 -9.02 -10.10
CA TRP A 173 -11.58 -9.82 -9.72
C TRP A 173 -11.68 -10.60 -8.40
N LYS A 174 -12.76 -10.40 -7.62
CA LYS A 174 -13.11 -11.22 -6.45
C LYS A 174 -14.15 -12.33 -6.72
N ARG A 175 -14.17 -12.91 -7.91
CA ARG A 175 -14.94 -14.15 -8.17
C ARG A 175 -14.02 -15.30 -8.55
N ARG A 176 -13.39 -15.95 -7.55
CA ARG A 176 -13.04 -17.39 -7.60
C ARG A 176 -12.38 -17.91 -6.31
N ARG A 177 -13.09 -17.88 -5.19
CA ARG A 177 -13.15 -19.05 -4.30
C ARG A 177 -14.61 -19.42 -4.05
N GLY A 178 -14.95 -20.66 -4.38
CA GLY A 178 -16.29 -21.20 -4.22
C GLY A 178 -16.77 -20.99 -2.78
N ARG A 179 -17.96 -20.37 -2.65
CA ARG A 179 -18.62 -19.86 -1.43
C ARG A 179 -18.40 -18.38 -1.07
N GLU A 180 -17.92 -17.53 -1.98
CA GLU A 180 -17.73 -16.09 -1.73
C GLU A 180 -18.95 -15.18 -1.91
N GLY A 181 -20.05 -15.64 -2.52
CA GLY A 181 -21.29 -14.84 -2.58
C GLY A 181 -21.74 -14.41 -1.18
N SER A 182 -21.74 -15.34 -0.23
CA SER A 182 -22.19 -15.08 1.13
C SER A 182 -21.36 -14.04 1.88
N PHE A 183 -20.02 -14.10 1.87
CA PHE A 183 -19.24 -13.25 2.79
C PHE A 183 -19.06 -11.82 2.28
N ALA A 184 -18.83 -11.63 0.98
CA ALA A 184 -18.68 -10.30 0.41
C ALA A 184 -20.04 -9.55 0.35
N GLU A 185 -21.12 -10.27 0.05
CA GLU A 185 -22.47 -9.71 0.11
C GLU A 185 -22.87 -9.39 1.56
N LEU A 186 -22.58 -10.27 2.53
CA LEU A 186 -22.81 -9.99 3.95
C LEU A 186 -21.96 -8.82 4.47
N GLU A 187 -20.74 -8.64 3.97
CA GLU A 187 -19.86 -7.53 4.38
C GLU A 187 -20.31 -6.20 3.77
N GLU A 188 -20.82 -6.23 2.53
CA GLU A 188 -21.42 -5.07 1.88
C GLU A 188 -22.79 -4.71 2.49
N GLU A 189 -23.63 -5.71 2.80
CA GLU A 189 -24.88 -5.53 3.54
C GLU A 189 -24.60 -4.93 4.91
N ARG A 190 -23.67 -5.52 5.67
CA ARG A 190 -23.28 -5.01 6.99
C ARG A 190 -22.68 -3.61 6.91
N ARG A 191 -21.90 -3.29 5.87
CA ARG A 191 -21.42 -1.93 5.62
C ARG A 191 -22.58 -0.97 5.37
N THR A 192 -23.54 -1.38 4.53
CA THR A 192 -24.71 -0.56 4.20
C THR A 192 -25.57 -0.31 5.44
N GLU A 193 -25.79 -1.33 6.25
CA GLU A 193 -26.52 -1.23 7.53
C GLU A 193 -25.83 -0.25 8.50
N VAL A 194 -24.51 -0.35 8.67
CA VAL A 194 -23.74 0.56 9.53
C VAL A 194 -23.76 1.98 8.98
N VAL A 195 -23.67 2.16 7.66
CA VAL A 195 -23.75 3.48 7.00
C VAL A 195 -25.13 4.12 7.21
N ASP A 196 -26.19 3.33 7.03
CA ASP A 196 -27.56 3.79 7.23
C ASP A 196 -27.85 4.12 8.70
N GLU A 197 -27.33 3.32 9.63
CA GLU A 197 -27.41 3.59 11.07
C GLU A 197 -26.70 4.89 11.44
N VAL A 198 -25.46 5.09 10.97
CA VAL A 198 -24.70 6.33 11.19
C VAL A 198 -25.47 7.55 10.67
N ARG A 199 -26.06 7.45 9.48
CA ARG A 199 -26.88 8.53 8.90
C ARG A 199 -28.16 8.83 9.67
N ARG A 200 -28.68 7.87 10.44
CA ARG A 200 -29.84 8.09 11.32
C ARG A 200 -29.47 8.70 12.66
N VAL A 201 -28.30 8.36 13.19
CA VAL A 201 -27.88 8.70 14.56
C VAL A 201 -27.19 10.06 14.63
N PHE A 202 -26.39 10.41 13.63
CA PHE A 202 -25.58 11.62 13.63
C PHE A 202 -26.21 12.73 12.78
N SER A 203 -25.90 14.00 13.09
CA SER A 203 -26.23 15.11 12.20
C SER A 203 -25.57 14.91 10.84
N THR A 204 -26.20 15.37 9.75
CA THR A 204 -25.76 15.10 8.36
C THR A 204 -24.25 15.30 8.16
N SER A 205 -23.67 16.40 8.65
CA SER A 205 -22.23 16.65 8.53
C SER A 205 -21.33 15.63 9.24
N HIS A 206 -21.73 15.15 10.42
CA HIS A 206 -20.97 14.16 11.19
C HIS A 206 -21.21 12.75 10.66
N ALA A 207 -22.44 12.45 10.23
CA ALA A 207 -22.77 11.19 9.60
C ALA A 207 -21.90 10.94 8.35
N ASP A 208 -21.75 11.95 7.49
CA ASP A 208 -20.99 11.82 6.25
C ASP A 208 -19.50 11.58 6.50
N GLN A 209 -18.92 12.23 7.51
CA GLN A 209 -17.52 12.01 7.92
C GLN A 209 -17.29 10.59 8.47
N ILE A 210 -18.21 10.09 9.30
CA ILE A 210 -18.13 8.74 9.87
C ILE A 210 -18.32 7.69 8.79
N VAL A 211 -19.30 7.87 7.89
CA VAL A 211 -19.53 7.00 6.74
C VAL A 211 -18.25 6.90 5.91
N GLN A 212 -17.62 8.01 5.55
CA GLN A 212 -16.42 7.98 4.72
C GLN A 212 -15.20 7.37 5.42
N THR A 213 -15.09 7.49 6.74
CA THR A 213 -14.11 6.75 7.54
C THR A 213 -14.31 5.23 7.36
N ILE A 214 -15.57 4.76 7.41
CA ILE A 214 -15.92 3.35 7.17
C ILE A 214 -15.59 2.93 5.74
N GLU A 215 -15.86 3.78 4.74
CA GLU A 215 -15.55 3.47 3.34
C GLU A 215 -14.06 3.34 3.08
N THR A 216 -13.27 4.26 3.66
CA THR A 216 -11.80 4.27 3.54
C THR A 216 -11.18 3.04 4.20
N ALA A 217 -11.69 2.67 5.39
CA ALA A 217 -11.31 1.44 6.07
C ALA A 217 -11.61 0.19 5.23
N ALA A 218 -12.76 0.16 4.56
CA ALA A 218 -13.15 -0.96 3.70
C ALA A 218 -12.23 -1.10 2.46
N VAL A 219 -11.78 0.02 1.88
CA VAL A 219 -10.80 0.02 0.79
C VAL A 219 -9.45 -0.52 1.27
N ALA A 220 -8.93 0.01 2.39
CA ALA A 220 -7.67 -0.44 2.96
C ALA A 220 -7.68 -1.95 3.21
N ARG A 221 -8.74 -2.45 3.86
CA ARG A 221 -8.92 -3.88 4.12
C ARG A 221 -9.00 -4.70 2.83
N THR A 222 -9.71 -4.22 1.81
CA THR A 222 -9.83 -4.90 0.52
C THR A 222 -8.47 -5.04 -0.18
N LEU A 223 -7.62 -4.04 -0.04
CA LEU A 223 -6.30 -4.00 -0.64
C LEU A 223 -5.20 -4.61 0.25
N ASP A 224 -5.56 -5.20 1.41
CA ASP A 224 -4.62 -5.73 2.40
C ASP A 224 -3.58 -4.66 2.82
N LEU A 225 -4.09 -3.43 3.02
CA LEU A 225 -3.35 -2.27 3.49
C LEU A 225 -3.63 -2.04 4.96
N GLU A 226 -2.58 -1.78 5.72
CA GLU A 226 -2.71 -1.14 7.02
C GLU A 226 -3.10 0.32 6.79
N TRP A 227 -4.10 0.80 7.53
CA TRP A 227 -4.61 2.16 7.41
C TRP A 227 -4.69 2.85 8.76
N MET A 228 -4.24 4.10 8.79
CA MET A 228 -4.34 4.96 9.95
C MET A 228 -4.51 6.42 9.53
N ILE A 229 -5.16 7.18 10.41
CA ILE A 229 -5.23 8.63 10.31
C ILE A 229 -4.17 9.19 11.26
N VAL A 230 -3.23 9.95 10.72
CA VAL A 230 -2.19 10.61 11.51
C VAL A 230 -2.48 12.09 11.62
N GLU A 231 -2.27 12.63 12.82
CA GLU A 231 -2.22 14.07 13.00
C GLU A 231 -0.86 14.58 12.48
N ALA A 232 -0.91 15.35 11.40
CA ALA A 232 0.21 16.10 10.84
C ALA A 232 0.19 17.54 11.37
#